data_AF-A0AAU3DCK3-F1
#
_entry.id   AF-A0AAU3DCK3-F1
#
_cell.length_a   1.000
_cell.length_b   1.000
_cell.length_c   1.000
_cell.angle_alpha   90.00
_cell.angle_beta   90.00
_cell.angle_gamma   90.00
#
_symmetry.space_group_name_H-M   'P 1'
#
loop_
_entity.id
_entity.type
_entity.pdbx_description
1 polymer ?
#
loop_
_entity_poly.entity_id
_entity_poly.type
_entity_poly.pdbx_seq_one_letter_code
_entity_poly.pdbx_strand_id
1 'polypeptide(L)'
;MYKLARTGAVLATGLLTALALTGCGSDGDKDDSGKDSGSTTGPASGGASSDGGSAGDAKDLEGAWAGRADDKPVVLSVSGGKAVVVADSHVCSGTVSGTGKPELELKCADGDTTRITGAVESNDGKTVVVAWGSGTKDTLVKTDSDALENLPDLPGMSGLPELPTP
;
A
#
# COMPACT_ATOMS: atom_id res chain seq x y z
N MET A 1 12.34 55.41 3.67
CA MET A 1 13.64 54.88 4.14
C MET A 1 13.85 53.54 3.45
N TYR A 2 14.96 53.44 2.68
CA TYR A 2 15.62 52.27 2.05
C TYR A 2 14.74 51.11 1.51
N LYS A 3 14.42 51.06 0.21
CA LYS A 3 15.18 50.37 -0.88
C LYS A 3 15.79 49.03 -0.45
N LEU A 4 15.35 47.94 -1.09
CA LEU A 4 16.21 46.97 -1.80
C LEU A 4 15.33 46.06 -2.67
N ALA A 5 15.46 46.27 -3.99
CA ALA A 5 15.00 45.37 -5.02
C ALA A 5 16.13 44.42 -5.43
N ARG A 6 15.75 43.27 -6.01
CA ARG A 6 16.54 42.34 -6.86
C ARG A 6 17.67 41.53 -6.23
N THR A 7 17.48 40.21 -6.20
CA THR A 7 18.46 39.17 -6.56
C THR A 7 17.65 37.89 -6.81
N GLY A 8 17.82 37.00 -7.78
CA GLY A 8 18.80 36.75 -8.83
C GLY A 8 18.37 35.42 -9.50
N ALA A 9 18.75 35.20 -10.76
CA ALA A 9 18.20 34.19 -11.67
C ALA A 9 18.74 32.75 -11.48
N VAL A 10 17.92 31.79 -11.93
CA VAL A 10 18.18 30.55 -12.73
C VAL A 10 19.51 29.82 -12.54
N LEU A 11 19.46 28.48 -12.38
CA LEU A 11 20.24 27.50 -13.17
C LEU A 11 19.69 26.06 -12.95
N ALA A 12 19.42 25.38 -14.06
CA ALA A 12 19.07 23.97 -14.17
C ALA A 12 20.32 23.08 -14.12
N THR A 13 20.20 21.84 -13.63
CA THR A 13 21.00 20.67 -14.06
C THR A 13 20.35 19.38 -13.58
N GLY A 14 20.13 18.45 -14.51
CA GLY A 14 19.67 17.09 -14.22
C GLY A 14 20.85 16.15 -13.93
N LEU A 15 20.53 14.99 -13.34
CA LEU A 15 21.35 13.79 -13.38
C LEU A 15 20.43 12.57 -13.34
N LEU A 16 20.42 11.83 -14.46
CA LEU A 16 19.94 10.47 -14.58
C LEU A 16 21.01 9.54 -14.02
N THR A 17 20.68 8.73 -13.01
CA THR A 17 21.51 7.59 -12.60
C THR A 17 20.74 6.30 -12.85
N ALA A 18 21.09 5.65 -13.95
CA ALA A 18 20.75 4.26 -14.22
C ALA A 18 21.47 3.38 -13.19
N LEU A 19 20.72 2.68 -12.34
CA LEU A 19 21.28 1.61 -11.49
C LEU A 19 21.30 0.32 -12.30
N ALA A 20 22.50 -0.09 -12.70
CA ALA A 20 22.78 -1.37 -13.31
C ALA A 20 22.55 -2.50 -12.29
N LEU A 21 21.74 -3.50 -12.69
CA LEU A 21 21.64 -4.79 -12.00
C LEU A 21 22.93 -5.59 -12.22
N THR A 22 23.73 -5.72 -11.17
CA THR A 22 24.74 -6.77 -10.99
C THR A 22 24.35 -7.48 -9.69
N GLY A 23 23.97 -8.74 -9.65
CA GLY A 23 24.71 -9.88 -10.17
C GLY A 23 25.15 -10.72 -8.97
N CYS A 24 24.47 -11.85 -8.77
CA CYS A 24 24.96 -13.17 -8.34
C CYS A 24 26.12 -13.27 -7.32
N GLY A 25 25.91 -14.02 -6.22
CA GLY A 25 26.89 -15.05 -5.84
C GLY A 25 27.20 -15.27 -4.35
N SER A 26 26.95 -16.52 -3.92
CA SER A 26 27.65 -17.32 -2.88
C SER A 26 27.51 -16.94 -1.42
N ASP A 27 27.68 -17.81 -0.43
CA ASP A 27 27.74 -19.27 -0.20
C ASP A 27 28.23 -19.35 1.26
N GLY A 28 27.65 -20.20 2.13
CA GLY A 28 28.02 -20.16 3.54
C GLY A 28 27.25 -21.09 4.48
N ASP A 29 27.32 -22.38 4.18
CA ASP A 29 27.41 -23.55 5.06
C ASP A 29 27.31 -23.46 6.62
N LYS A 30 26.72 -24.56 7.15
CA LYS A 30 26.97 -25.25 8.46
C LYS A 30 26.30 -24.68 9.72
N ASP A 31 25.76 -25.46 10.68
CA ASP A 31 25.83 -26.89 10.99
C ASP A 31 24.67 -27.31 11.93
N ASP A 32 24.36 -28.61 11.87
CA ASP A 32 23.93 -29.54 12.92
C ASP A 32 22.87 -29.16 13.98
N SER A 33 21.79 -29.97 14.03
CA SER A 33 21.71 -31.09 14.99
C SER A 33 20.29 -31.65 15.00
N GLY A 34 20.18 -32.95 14.70
CA GLY A 34 18.91 -33.65 14.60
C GLY A 34 18.15 -33.85 15.91
N LYS A 35 16.85 -34.08 15.77
CA LYS A 35 16.15 -35.12 16.53
C LYS A 35 14.96 -35.66 15.75
N ASP A 36 15.06 -36.93 15.42
CA ASP A 36 14.04 -37.81 14.88
C ASP A 36 12.87 -37.97 15.88
N SER A 37 11.62 -37.83 15.43
CA SER A 37 10.60 -38.90 15.51
C SER A 37 9.19 -38.42 15.11
N GLY A 38 8.52 -39.20 14.25
CA GLY A 38 7.06 -39.37 14.27
C GLY A 38 6.30 -38.94 13.02
N SER A 39 6.12 -39.86 12.06
CA SER A 39 5.16 -39.73 10.96
C SER A 39 3.70 -39.71 11.44
N THR A 40 2.91 -38.75 10.96
CA THR A 40 1.50 -38.97 10.59
C THR A 40 1.16 -38.13 9.36
N THR A 41 0.78 -38.80 8.28
CA THR A 41 0.18 -38.21 7.08
C THR A 41 -1.23 -37.72 7.38
N GLY A 42 -1.43 -36.41 7.32
CA GLY A 42 -2.74 -35.74 7.23
C GLY A 42 -2.65 -34.62 6.17
N PRO A 43 -3.75 -34.28 5.47
CA PRO A 43 -3.70 -33.33 4.36
C PRO A 43 -3.16 -31.98 4.85
N ALA A 44 -2.13 -31.48 4.16
CA ALA A 44 -1.54 -30.19 4.40
C ALA A 44 -2.57 -29.09 4.09
N SER A 45 -3.34 -28.70 5.09
CA SER A 45 -3.79 -27.32 5.20
C SER A 45 -2.52 -26.49 5.41
N GLY A 46 -2.07 -25.83 4.35
CA GLY A 46 -0.95 -24.90 4.39
C GLY A 46 -1.25 -23.82 5.41
N GLY A 47 -0.83 -24.03 6.66
CA GLY A 47 -0.71 -22.98 7.64
C GLY A 47 0.26 -21.97 7.04
N ALA A 48 -0.25 -20.78 6.74
CA ALA A 48 0.60 -19.64 6.43
C ALA A 48 1.57 -19.53 7.61
N SER A 49 2.84 -19.84 7.35
CA SER A 49 3.93 -19.43 8.23
C SER A 49 3.80 -17.93 8.31
N SER A 50 3.37 -17.43 9.48
CA SER A 50 3.44 -16.01 9.81
C SER A 50 4.90 -15.64 10.03
N ASP A 51 5.70 -15.78 8.98
CA ASP A 51 6.89 -14.99 8.80
C ASP A 51 6.38 -13.55 8.65
N GLY A 52 6.45 -12.81 9.75
CA GLY A 52 6.03 -11.41 9.81
C GLY A 52 6.80 -10.62 8.77
N GLY A 53 6.22 -10.50 7.58
CA GLY A 53 6.77 -9.72 6.49
C GLY A 53 7.00 -8.29 6.96
N SER A 54 8.16 -7.74 6.62
CA SER A 54 8.47 -6.35 6.94
C SER A 54 7.37 -5.42 6.39
N ALA A 55 6.96 -4.42 7.16
CA ALA A 55 5.96 -3.45 6.73
C ALA A 55 6.54 -2.38 5.78
N GLY A 56 7.86 -2.26 5.71
CA GLY A 56 8.54 -1.28 4.87
C GLY A 56 8.33 0.16 5.35
N ASP A 57 8.58 1.12 4.47
CA ASP A 57 8.38 2.54 4.71
C ASP A 57 7.08 3.03 4.08
N ALA A 58 6.62 4.22 4.47
CA ALA A 58 5.42 4.83 3.87
C ALA A 58 5.51 4.96 2.33
N LYS A 59 6.70 5.25 1.79
CA LYS A 59 6.94 5.31 0.35
C LYS A 59 6.75 3.97 -0.37
N ASP A 60 6.88 2.85 0.33
CA ASP A 60 6.74 1.52 -0.25
C ASP A 60 5.25 1.14 -0.42
N LEU A 61 4.34 1.95 0.14
CA LEU A 61 2.88 1.82 -0.03
C LEU A 61 2.34 2.56 -1.25
N GLU A 62 3.17 3.31 -1.99
CA GLU A 62 2.73 4.05 -3.17
C GLU A 62 2.01 3.15 -4.18
N GLY A 63 0.81 3.59 -4.59
CA GLY A 63 -0.05 2.87 -5.53
C GLY A 63 -1.50 2.77 -5.08
N ALA A 64 -2.28 2.00 -5.84
CA ALA A 64 -3.64 1.64 -5.51
C ALA A 64 -3.68 0.17 -5.08
N TRP A 65 -4.58 -0.13 -4.15
CA TRP A 65 -4.72 -1.42 -3.50
C TRP A 65 -6.20 -1.72 -3.34
N ALA A 66 -6.62 -2.96 -3.60
CA ALA A 66 -8.00 -3.38 -3.49
C ALA A 66 -8.11 -4.77 -2.87
N GLY A 67 -9.20 -5.01 -2.16
CA GLY A 67 -9.45 -6.29 -1.52
C GLY A 67 -10.85 -6.35 -0.92
N ARG A 68 -11.02 -7.24 0.05
CA ARG A 68 -12.25 -7.35 0.84
C ARG A 68 -11.93 -7.42 2.33
N ALA A 69 -12.80 -6.82 3.12
CA ALA A 69 -12.85 -6.98 4.58
C ALA A 69 -14.27 -7.39 4.95
N ASP A 70 -14.42 -8.53 5.63
CA ASP A 70 -15.73 -9.12 5.97
C ASP A 70 -16.69 -9.12 4.77
N ASP A 71 -16.24 -9.68 3.64
CA ASP A 71 -16.92 -9.77 2.34
C ASP A 71 -17.26 -8.43 1.64
N LYS A 72 -16.89 -7.29 2.23
CA LYS A 72 -17.17 -5.96 1.68
C LYS A 72 -15.95 -5.40 0.96
N PRO A 73 -16.11 -4.76 -0.22
CA PRO A 73 -14.99 -4.26 -1.00
C PRO A 73 -14.30 -3.10 -0.27
N VAL A 74 -12.98 -3.09 -0.32
CA VAL A 74 -12.13 -2.05 0.25
C VAL A 74 -11.11 -1.62 -0.80
N VAL A 75 -10.94 -0.31 -0.95
CA VAL A 75 -9.91 0.29 -1.81
C VAL A 75 -9.08 1.25 -0.97
N LEU A 76 -7.75 1.16 -1.11
CA LEU A 76 -6.77 2.09 -0.55
C LEU A 76 -5.94 2.66 -1.70
N SER A 77 -5.82 3.98 -1.75
CA SER A 77 -4.93 4.67 -2.67
C SER A 77 -3.93 5.50 -1.90
N VAL A 78 -2.65 5.37 -2.23
CA VAL A 78 -1.54 6.10 -1.60
C VAL A 78 -0.72 6.81 -2.67
N SER A 79 -0.50 8.11 -2.46
CA SER A 79 0.32 8.93 -3.34
C SER A 79 0.97 10.08 -2.58
N GLY A 80 2.30 10.13 -2.59
CA GLY A 80 3.05 11.25 -2.03
C GLY A 80 2.77 11.48 -0.54
N GLY A 81 2.66 10.38 0.23
CA GLY A 81 2.32 10.41 1.66
C GLY A 81 0.88 10.82 1.98
N LYS A 82 0.00 10.91 0.98
CA LYS A 82 -1.45 11.00 1.15
C LYS A 82 -2.06 9.62 0.99
N ALA A 83 -3.14 9.38 1.73
CA ALA A 83 -3.89 8.13 1.65
C ALA A 83 -5.39 8.42 1.59
N VAL A 84 -6.11 7.61 0.80
CA VAL A 84 -7.57 7.60 0.73
C VAL A 84 -8.04 6.15 0.82
N VAL A 85 -9.02 5.89 1.69
CA VAL A 85 -9.67 4.59 1.82
C VAL A 85 -11.15 4.75 1.53
N VAL A 86 -11.69 3.83 0.72
CA VAL A 86 -13.12 3.69 0.47
C VAL A 86 -13.54 2.28 0.87
N ALA A 87 -14.47 2.19 1.81
CA ALA A 87 -15.04 0.95 2.30
C ALA A 87 -16.45 1.24 2.83
N ASP A 88 -17.41 0.34 2.62
CA ASP A 88 -18.74 0.44 3.26
C ASP A 88 -19.47 1.77 3.01
N SER A 89 -19.25 2.37 1.83
CA SER A 89 -19.74 3.71 1.46
C SER A 89 -19.14 4.88 2.27
N HIS A 90 -18.17 4.62 3.14
CA HIS A 90 -17.36 5.63 3.82
C HIS A 90 -16.13 6.00 3.00
N VAL A 91 -15.80 7.30 2.96
CA VAL A 91 -14.60 7.82 2.29
C VAL A 91 -13.75 8.53 3.33
N CYS A 92 -12.57 7.96 3.60
CA CYS A 92 -11.64 8.45 4.60
C CYS A 92 -10.35 8.89 3.92
N SER A 93 -9.84 10.07 4.25
CA SER A 93 -8.64 10.63 3.63
C SER A 93 -7.70 11.25 4.66
N GLY A 94 -6.41 11.27 4.35
CA GLY A 94 -5.40 11.83 5.24
C GLY A 94 -3.99 11.50 4.78
N THR A 95 -3.15 11.07 5.71
CA THR A 95 -1.72 10.87 5.48
C THR A 95 -1.28 9.47 5.83
N VAL A 96 -0.21 9.04 5.17
CA VAL A 96 0.59 7.88 5.58
C VAL A 96 2.02 8.34 5.80
N SER A 97 2.63 7.91 6.91
CA SER A 97 3.98 8.29 7.28
C SER A 97 4.65 7.21 8.12
N GLY A 98 5.96 7.32 8.35
CA GLY A 98 6.73 6.35 9.12
C GLY A 98 7.72 5.53 8.29
N THR A 99 8.66 4.91 9.00
CA THR A 99 9.79 4.14 8.46
C THR A 99 9.82 2.79 9.18
N GLY A 100 9.92 1.69 8.44
CA GLY A 100 9.83 0.32 8.95
C GLY A 100 8.45 -0.12 9.48
N LYS A 101 7.63 0.81 9.96
CA LYS A 101 6.23 0.62 10.38
C LYS A 101 5.41 1.86 9.98
N PRO A 102 4.87 1.88 8.75
CA PRO A 102 4.06 2.98 8.28
C PRO A 102 2.69 2.99 8.98
N GLU A 103 2.24 4.19 9.31
CA GLU A 103 0.96 4.45 9.96
C GLU A 103 0.11 5.39 9.10
N LEU A 104 -1.19 5.13 9.07
CA LEU A 104 -2.21 5.90 8.39
C LEU A 104 -3.01 6.70 9.42
N GLU A 105 -3.11 8.00 9.21
CA GLU A 105 -3.97 8.91 9.97
C GLU A 105 -4.96 9.55 9.00
N LEU A 106 -6.23 9.12 9.09
CA LEU A 106 -7.29 9.50 8.16
C LEU A 106 -8.47 10.15 8.89
N LYS A 107 -9.31 10.83 8.13
CA LYS A 107 -10.60 11.35 8.57
C LYS A 107 -11.66 11.03 7.53
N CYS A 108 -12.79 10.49 7.97
CA CYS A 108 -13.93 10.19 7.11
C CYS A 108 -14.85 11.42 6.98
N ALA A 109 -15.36 11.66 5.77
CA ALA A 109 -16.18 12.83 5.47
C ALA A 109 -17.52 12.85 6.24
N ASP A 110 -18.02 11.67 6.60
CA ASP A 110 -19.26 11.41 7.34
C ASP A 110 -19.05 11.21 8.86
N GLY A 111 -17.80 11.25 9.32
CA GLY A 111 -17.46 11.07 10.73
C GLY A 111 -17.35 9.61 11.18
N ASP A 112 -17.37 8.64 10.27
CA ASP A 112 -17.01 7.26 10.61
C ASP A 112 -15.59 7.19 11.21
N THR A 113 -15.37 6.22 12.09
CA THR A 113 -14.11 6.04 12.84
C THR A 113 -13.51 4.65 12.65
N THR A 114 -14.08 3.82 11.77
CA THR A 114 -13.65 2.45 11.56
C THR A 114 -12.25 2.40 10.95
N ARG A 115 -11.91 3.35 10.07
CA ARG A 115 -10.64 3.39 9.31
C ARG A 115 -9.89 4.71 9.42
N ILE A 116 -9.83 5.30 10.62
CA ILE A 116 -9.14 6.60 10.84
C ILE A 116 -7.72 6.49 11.39
N THR A 117 -7.36 5.35 11.97
CA THR A 117 -6.01 5.09 12.49
C THR A 117 -5.60 3.69 12.05
N GLY A 118 -4.61 3.57 11.18
CA GLY A 118 -4.16 2.30 10.62
C GLY A 118 -2.67 2.08 10.82
N ALA A 119 -2.25 0.86 11.12
CA ALA A 119 -0.86 0.44 11.13
C ALA A 119 -0.66 -0.63 10.06
N VAL A 120 0.39 -0.46 9.23
CA VAL A 120 0.74 -1.48 8.26
C VAL A 120 1.51 -2.59 8.96
N GLU A 121 0.94 -3.79 8.96
CA GLU A 121 1.55 -4.97 9.59
C GLU A 121 2.55 -5.64 8.67
N SER A 122 2.28 -5.66 7.37
CA SER A 122 3.15 -6.23 6.34
C SER A 122 2.88 -5.60 4.98
N ASN A 123 3.93 -5.47 4.18
CA ASN A 123 3.86 -5.03 2.78
C ASN A 123 4.95 -5.75 1.98
N ASP A 124 4.55 -6.57 1.01
CA ASP A 124 5.48 -7.30 0.12
C ASP A 124 5.54 -6.71 -1.30
N GLY A 125 4.98 -5.51 -1.48
CA GLY A 125 4.85 -4.82 -2.76
C GLY A 125 3.73 -5.33 -3.67
N LYS A 126 3.07 -6.45 -3.32
CA LYS A 126 1.92 -7.03 -4.04
C LYS A 126 0.69 -7.13 -3.15
N THR A 127 0.89 -7.33 -1.86
CA THR A 127 -0.13 -7.41 -0.82
C THR A 127 0.27 -6.51 0.33
N VAL A 128 -0.68 -5.74 0.82
CA VAL A 128 -0.57 -4.96 2.05
C VAL A 128 -1.60 -5.43 3.05
N VAL A 129 -1.18 -5.48 4.31
CA VAL A 129 -2.05 -5.77 5.44
C VAL A 129 -2.07 -4.58 6.37
N VAL A 130 -3.25 -4.01 6.58
CA VAL A 130 -3.47 -2.84 7.45
C VAL A 130 -4.36 -3.24 8.62
N ALA A 131 -3.87 -3.07 9.84
CA ALA A 131 -4.64 -3.20 11.06
C ALA A 131 -5.15 -1.83 11.50
N TRP A 132 -6.45 -1.71 11.71
CA TRP A 132 -7.09 -0.46 12.11
C TRP A 132 -7.31 -0.41 13.62
N GLY A 133 -7.26 0.78 14.20
CA GLY A 133 -7.49 1.01 15.63
C GLY A 133 -8.88 0.60 16.11
N SER A 134 -9.85 0.45 15.19
CA SER A 134 -11.18 -0.11 15.47
C SER A 134 -11.19 -1.62 15.72
N GLY A 135 -10.07 -2.31 15.43
CA GLY A 135 -9.98 -3.77 15.42
C GLY A 135 -10.23 -4.39 14.04
N THR A 136 -10.63 -3.60 13.05
CA THR A 136 -10.79 -4.07 11.66
C THR A 136 -9.43 -4.36 11.05
N LYS A 137 -9.34 -5.35 10.14
CA LYS A 137 -8.12 -5.68 9.42
C LYS A 137 -8.42 -5.79 7.93
N ASP A 138 -7.58 -5.14 7.12
CA ASP A 138 -7.65 -5.23 5.66
C ASP A 138 -6.48 -6.01 5.12
N THR A 139 -6.77 -6.88 4.17
CA THR A 139 -5.76 -7.51 3.31
C THR A 139 -6.07 -7.10 1.88
N LEU A 140 -5.19 -6.28 1.30
CA LEU A 140 -5.40 -5.64 0.00
C LEU A 140 -4.28 -6.04 -0.95
N VAL A 141 -4.63 -6.28 -2.20
CA VAL A 141 -3.69 -6.61 -3.27
C VAL A 141 -3.44 -5.34 -4.08
N LYS A 142 -2.20 -5.13 -4.51
CA LYS A 142 -1.83 -4.01 -5.37
C LYS A 142 -2.59 -4.13 -6.68
N THR A 143 -3.27 -3.06 -7.06
CA THR A 143 -3.95 -2.99 -8.34
C THR A 143 -3.00 -2.38 -9.36
N ASP A 144 -2.69 -3.14 -10.39
CA ASP A 144 -2.08 -2.59 -11.60
C ASP A 144 -3.14 -1.83 -12.41
N SER A 145 -2.70 -0.96 -13.32
CA SER A 145 -3.62 -0.29 -14.26
C SER A 145 -4.48 -1.30 -15.04
N ASP A 146 -3.93 -2.48 -15.35
CA ASP A 146 -4.63 -3.58 -16.02
C ASP A 146 -5.72 -4.22 -15.14
N ALA A 147 -5.62 -4.11 -13.81
CA ALA A 147 -6.62 -4.61 -12.88
C ALA A 147 -7.86 -3.69 -12.82
N LEU A 148 -7.70 -2.40 -13.13
CA LEU A 148 -8.83 -1.47 -13.32
C LEU A 148 -9.61 -1.79 -14.60
N GLU A 149 -8.95 -2.30 -15.63
CA GLU A 149 -9.60 -2.70 -16.89
C GLU A 149 -10.49 -3.94 -16.74
N ASN A 150 -10.27 -4.75 -15.70
CA ASN A 150 -11.06 -5.94 -15.38
C ASN A 150 -12.11 -5.69 -14.29
N LEU A 151 -12.32 -4.44 -13.86
CA LEU A 151 -13.41 -4.12 -12.96
C LEU A 151 -14.74 -4.32 -13.70
N PRO A 152 -15.71 -5.02 -13.09
CA PRO A 152 -17.06 -5.07 -13.64
C PRO A 152 -17.59 -3.64 -13.79
N ASP A 153 -18.21 -3.33 -14.94
CA ASP A 153 -18.83 -2.03 -15.23
C ASP A 153 -19.55 -1.52 -13.97
N LEU A 154 -19.01 -0.46 -13.38
CA LEU A 154 -19.63 0.21 -12.25
C LEU A 154 -20.99 0.73 -12.77
N PRO A 155 -22.13 0.26 -12.23
CA PRO A 155 -23.43 0.72 -12.68
C PRO A 155 -23.54 2.22 -12.40
N GLY A 156 -23.42 3.03 -13.45
CA GLY A 156 -23.45 4.49 -13.36
C GLY A 156 -22.55 5.25 -14.35
N MET A 157 -21.63 4.60 -15.06
CA MET A 157 -20.76 5.30 -16.02
C MET A 157 -21.35 5.50 -17.43
N SER A 158 -22.45 4.84 -17.77
CA SER A 158 -23.12 4.98 -19.08
C SER A 158 -23.92 6.29 -19.25
N GLY A 159 -23.75 7.27 -18.36
CA GLY A 159 -24.56 8.50 -18.32
C GLY A 159 -23.77 9.79 -18.13
N LEU A 160 -22.43 9.77 -18.21
CA LEU A 160 -21.64 10.99 -18.18
C LEU A 160 -21.93 11.79 -19.48
N PRO A 161 -22.53 12.99 -19.40
CA PRO A 161 -22.68 13.84 -20.58
C PRO A 161 -21.29 14.18 -21.12
N GLU A 162 -21.08 13.97 -22.42
CA GLU A 162 -19.85 14.40 -23.10
C GLU A 162 -19.61 15.89 -22.79
N LEU A 163 -18.47 16.18 -22.15
CA LEU A 163 -18.02 17.56 -22.00
C LEU A 163 -17.83 18.14 -23.41
N PRO A 164 -18.40 19.31 -23.73
CA PRO A 164 -18.16 19.94 -25.01
C PRO A 164 -16.67 20.24 -25.14
N THR A 165 -16.05 19.65 -26.16
CA THR A 165 -14.68 19.97 -26.57
C THR A 165 -14.59 21.43 -27.01
N PRO A 166 -13.51 22.16 -26.63
CA PRO A 166 -13.30 23.55 -27.04
C PRO A 166 -13.03 23.70 -28.55
#